data_AF-A0A970CIU7-F1
#
_entry.id   AF-A0A970CIU7-F1
#
_cell.length_a   1.000
_cell.length_b   1.000
_cell.length_c   1.000
_cell.angle_alpha   90.00
_cell.angle_beta   90.00
_cell.angle_gamma   90.00
#
_symmetry.space_group_name_H-M   'P 1'
#
loop_
_entity.id
_entity.type
_entity.pdbx_description
1 polymer ?
#
loop_
_entity_poly.entity_id
_entity_poly.type
_entity_poly.pdbx_seq_one_letter_code
_entity_poly.pdbx_strand_id
1 'polypeptide(L)'
;MFQKSRGLKIAALLLTLLLLLSLAIPVSAQDYSTAKLVQINGNVYVKKGGGQREFKAFEGMVTEEGGQIRTGENSGHGNGK
;
A
#
# COMPACT_ATOMS: atom_id res chain seq x y z
N MET A 1 9.52 45.60 33.60
CA MET A 1 8.56 45.13 32.57
C MET A 1 9.20 44.14 31.55
N PHE A 2 10.11 43.24 31.98
CA PHE A 2 10.98 42.44 31.09
C PHE A 2 10.78 40.90 31.14
N GLN A 3 9.88 40.38 31.96
CA GLN A 3 9.66 38.92 32.05
C GLN A 3 8.72 38.35 30.98
N LYS A 4 7.79 39.16 30.45
CA LYS A 4 6.72 38.70 29.53
C LYS A 4 7.24 38.15 28.19
N SER A 5 8.38 38.66 27.71
CA SER A 5 8.99 38.24 26.43
C SER A 5 9.82 36.96 26.53
N ARG A 6 10.31 36.59 27.74
CA ARG A 6 11.09 35.36 27.94
C ARG A 6 10.19 34.13 27.92
N GLY A 7 9.02 34.22 28.54
CA GLY A 7 8.01 33.15 28.50
C GLY A 7 7.51 32.83 27.09
N LEU A 8 7.30 33.86 26.26
CA LEU A 8 6.86 33.67 24.88
C LEU A 8 7.92 32.94 24.03
N LYS A 9 9.21 33.25 24.24
CA LYS A 9 10.31 32.57 23.55
C LYS A 9 10.42 31.09 23.96
N ILE A 10 10.25 30.79 25.24
CA ILE A 10 10.29 29.41 25.75
C ILE A 10 9.08 28.62 25.26
N ALA A 11 7.89 29.23 25.25
CA ALA A 11 6.69 28.61 24.71
C ALA A 11 6.82 28.33 23.21
N ALA A 12 7.37 29.27 22.44
CA ALA A 12 7.66 29.07 21.02
C ALA A 12 8.65 27.92 20.83
N LEU A 13 9.74 27.86 21.61
CA LEU A 13 10.74 26.79 21.53
C LEU A 13 10.14 25.40 21.81
N LEU A 14 9.29 25.30 22.84
CA LEU A 14 8.57 24.07 23.18
C LEU A 14 7.60 23.65 22.07
N LEU A 15 6.87 24.61 21.48
CA LEU A 15 5.94 24.34 20.39
C LEU A 15 6.67 23.84 19.14
N THR A 16 7.79 24.46 18.77
CA THR A 16 8.60 24.05 17.62
C THR A 16 9.20 22.66 17.84
N LEU A 17 9.67 22.38 19.07
CA LEU A 17 10.18 21.06 19.44
C LEU A 17 9.08 19.99 19.32
N LEU A 18 7.89 20.26 19.86
CA LEU A 18 6.74 19.34 19.75
C LEU A 18 6.37 19.07 18.28
N LEU A 19 6.39 20.11 17.43
CA LEU A 19 6.16 19.96 16.00
C LEU A 19 7.20 19.04 15.36
N LEU A 20 8.48 19.25 15.65
CA LEU A 20 9.57 18.43 15.10
C LEU A 20 9.47 16.96 15.53
N LEU A 21 9.05 16.67 16.77
CA LEU A 21 8.82 15.30 17.21
C LEU A 21 7.66 14.63 16.45
N SER A 22 6.65 15.38 16.00
CA SER A 22 5.53 14.80 15.24
C SER A 22 5.92 14.33 13.83
N LEU A 23 6.96 14.92 13.23
CA LEU A 23 7.51 14.45 11.95
C LEU A 23 8.26 13.12 12.07
N ALA A 24 8.66 12.73 13.29
CA ALA A 24 9.42 11.51 13.51
C ALA A 24 8.53 10.26 13.61
N ILE A 25 7.20 10.38 13.48
CA ILE A 25 6.31 9.21 13.50
C ILE A 25 6.48 8.51 12.15
N PRO A 26 7.08 7.29 12.11
CA PRO A 26 7.16 6.54 10.88
C PRO A 26 5.73 6.20 10.43
N VAL A 27 5.31 6.74 9.28
CA VAL A 27 4.11 6.27 8.60
C VAL A 27 4.42 4.85 8.13
N SER A 28 3.96 3.85 8.89
CA SER A 28 4.09 2.47 8.45
C SER A 28 3.19 2.28 7.23
N ALA A 29 3.76 1.95 6.08
CA ALA A 29 2.99 1.43 4.98
C ALA A 29 2.36 0.11 5.44
N GLN A 30 1.03 0.07 5.57
CA GLN A 30 0.34 -1.19 5.81
C GLN A 30 0.41 -2.01 4.51
N ASP A 31 1.01 -3.19 4.58
CA ASP A 31 0.94 -4.16 3.49
C ASP A 31 -0.48 -4.74 3.45
N TYR A 32 -1.32 -4.21 2.55
CA TYR A 32 -2.68 -4.70 2.29
C TYR A 32 -2.68 -5.97 1.42
N SER A 33 -1.78 -6.90 1.70
CA SER A 33 -1.68 -8.19 1.03
C SER A 33 -2.92 -9.04 1.36
N THR A 34 -3.84 -9.19 0.41
CA THR A 34 -5.16 -9.78 0.68
C THR A 34 -5.30 -11.22 0.21
N ALA A 35 -4.58 -11.62 -0.85
CA ALA A 35 -4.63 -12.98 -1.38
C ALA A 35 -3.31 -13.40 -2.03
N LYS A 36 -3.00 -14.69 -1.95
CA LYS A 36 -1.82 -15.31 -2.58
C LYS A 36 -2.29 -16.30 -3.64
N LEU A 37 -1.75 -16.19 -4.85
CA LEU A 37 -1.99 -17.16 -5.92
C LEU A 37 -1.26 -18.46 -5.58
N VAL A 38 -2.01 -19.53 -5.30
CA VAL A 38 -1.43 -20.83 -4.91
C VAL A 38 -1.17 -21.71 -6.13
N GLN A 39 -2.06 -21.68 -7.12
CA GLN A 39 -1.97 -22.49 -8.32
C GLN A 39 -2.45 -21.68 -9.53
N ILE A 40 -1.73 -21.77 -10.65
CA ILE A 40 -2.08 -21.07 -11.89
C ILE A 40 -2.10 -22.05 -13.04
N ASN A 41 -3.28 -22.25 -13.63
CA ASN A 41 -3.44 -23.07 -14.82
C ASN A 41 -3.62 -22.18 -16.05
N GLY A 42 -2.70 -22.32 -17.00
CA GLY A 42 -2.66 -21.58 -18.26
C GLY A 42 -2.23 -20.10 -18.12
N ASN A 43 -2.68 -19.24 -19.03
CA ASN A 43 -2.24 -17.84 -19.06
C ASN A 43 -3.14 -16.98 -18.18
N VAL A 44 -2.60 -16.47 -17.07
CA VAL A 44 -3.30 -15.57 -16.15
C VAL A 44 -2.52 -14.26 -16.05
N TYR A 45 -3.22 -13.15 -15.99
CA TYR A 45 -2.68 -11.80 -15.88
C TYR A 45 -3.31 -11.09 -14.69
N VAL A 46 -2.52 -10.31 -13.96
CA VAL A 46 -2.96 -9.54 -12.79
C VAL A 46 -2.71 -8.06 -13.06
N LYS A 47 -3.72 -7.24 -12.79
CA LYS A 47 -3.63 -5.78 -12.72
C LYS A 47 -3.72 -5.38 -11.26
N LYS A 48 -2.70 -4.72 -10.73
CA LYS A 48 -2.70 -4.25 -9.32
C LYS A 48 -3.74 -3.14 -9.10
N GLY A 49 -4.31 -3.07 -7.91
CA GLY A 49 -5.23 -1.99 -7.51
C GLY A 49 -4.60 -0.62 -7.74
N GLY A 50 -5.28 0.25 -8.49
CA GLY A 50 -4.78 1.58 -8.87
C GLY A 50 -3.71 1.61 -9.98
N GLY A 51 -3.19 0.45 -10.42
CA GLY A 51 -2.24 0.35 -11.52
C GLY A 51 -2.93 0.31 -12.89
N GLN A 52 -2.29 0.89 -13.92
CA GLN A 52 -2.80 0.80 -15.30
C GLN A 52 -2.27 -0.43 -16.07
N ARG A 53 -1.22 -1.09 -15.57
CA ARG A 53 -0.52 -2.17 -16.28
C ARG A 53 -0.93 -3.56 -15.79
N GLU A 54 -1.09 -4.47 -16.73
CA GLU A 54 -1.25 -5.91 -16.47
C GLU A 54 0.12 -6.60 -16.44
N PHE A 55 0.28 -7.58 -15.56
CA PHE A 55 1.47 -8.40 -15.42
C PHE A 55 1.09 -9.87 -15.55
N LYS A 56 1.96 -10.71 -16.13
CA LYS A 56 1.73 -12.16 -16.14
C LYS A 56 1.80 -12.68 -14.71
N ALA A 57 0.79 -13.42 -14.30
CA ALA A 57 0.68 -14.02 -12.98
C ALA A 57 1.66 -15.19 -12.83
N PHE A 58 2.19 -15.38 -11.62
CA PHE A 58 3.03 -16.52 -11.26
C PHE A 58 2.66 -17.03 -9.87
N GLU A 59 2.95 -18.31 -9.59
CA GLU A 59 2.63 -18.94 -8.32
C GLU A 59 3.36 -18.26 -7.16
N GLY A 60 2.64 -18.01 -6.08
CA GLY A 60 3.11 -17.24 -4.94
C GLY A 60 3.00 -15.73 -5.10
N MET A 61 2.54 -15.21 -6.25
CA MET A 61 2.22 -13.79 -6.41
C MET A 61 1.11 -13.38 -5.43
N VAL A 62 1.32 -12.25 -4.78
CA VAL A 62 0.38 -11.62 -3.87
C VAL A 62 -0.43 -10.56 -4.60
N THR A 63 -1.73 -10.54 -4.35
CA THR A 63 -2.66 -9.54 -4.87
C THR A 63 -3.29 -8.74 -3.73
N GLU A 64 -3.45 -7.45 -3.96
CA GLU A 64 -4.08 -6.51 -3.04
C GLU A 64 -5.56 -6.28 -3.43
N GLU A 65 -6.35 -5.76 -2.48
CA GLU A 65 -7.75 -5.42 -2.71
C GLU A 65 -7.91 -4.44 -3.88
N GLY A 66 -8.93 -4.68 -4.72
CA GLY A 66 -9.16 -3.89 -5.93
C GLY A 66 -8.26 -4.26 -7.13
N GLY A 67 -7.38 -5.25 -7.00
CA GLY A 67 -6.70 -5.87 -8.13
C GLY A 67 -7.68 -6.63 -9.04
N GLN A 68 -7.37 -6.71 -10.33
CA GLN A 68 -8.13 -7.48 -11.32
C GLN A 68 -7.31 -8.66 -11.80
N ILE A 69 -7.96 -9.82 -11.94
CA ILE A 69 -7.36 -11.04 -12.49
C ILE A 69 -8.03 -11.33 -13.82
N ARG A 70 -7.24 -11.45 -14.88
CA ARG A 70 -7.70 -11.79 -16.23
C ARG A 70 -7.11 -13.12 -16.66
N THR A 71 -7.98 -14.05 -16.99
CA THR A 71 -7.63 -15.34 -17.58
C THR A 71 -7.59 -15.17 -19.10
N GLY A 72 -6.53 -15.66 -19.75
CA GLY A 72 -6.44 -15.74 -21.20
C GLY A 72 -7.44 -16.74 -21.77
N GLU A 73 -7.73 -16.63 -23.07
CA GLU A 73 -8.76 -17.43 -23.76
C GLU A 73 -8.54 -18.95 -23.70
N ASN A 74 -7.34 -19.42 -23.32
CA ASN A 74 -6.99 -20.84 -23.25
C ASN A 74 -6.75 -21.38 -21.83
N SER A 75 -7.18 -20.65 -20.79
CA SER A 75 -6.98 -21.05 -19.39
C SER A 75 -8.29 -21.41 -18.68
N GLY A 76 -9.41 -21.45 -19.43
CA GLY A 76 -10.69 -21.98 -18.98
C GLY A 76 -10.75 -23.50 -19.15
N HIS A 77 -11.03 -24.19 -18.04
CA HIS A 77 -11.32 -25.61 -18.00
C HIS A 77 -12.48 -25.94 -18.95
N GLY A 78 -12.19 -26.49 -20.13
CA GLY A 78 -13.19 -27.17 -20.94
C GLY A 78 -13.40 -28.56 -20.38
N ASN A 79 -14.50 -28.81 -19.67
CA ASN A 79 -15.36 -29.95 -19.95
C ASN A 79 -16.70 -29.84 -19.20
N GLY A 80 -17.78 -29.69 -19.94
CA GLY A 80 -19.15 -29.58 -19.42
C GLY A 80 -20.21 -29.88 -20.47
N LYS A 81 -19.92 -30.83 -21.39
CA LYS A 81 -20.80 -31.74 -22.14
C LYS A 81 -20.16 -32.18 -23.45
#